data_AF-A0A3Q8W7A6-F1
#
_entry.id   AF-A0A3Q8W7A6-F1
#
_cell.length_a   1.000
_cell.length_b   1.000
_cell.length_c   1.000
_cell.angle_alpha   90.00
_cell.angle_beta   90.00
_cell.angle_gamma   90.00
#
_symmetry.space_group_name_H-M   'P 1'
#
loop_
_entity.id
_entity.type
_entity.pdbx_description
1 polymer ?
#
loop_
_entity_poly.entity_id
_entity_poly.type
_entity_poly.pdbx_seq_one_letter_code
_entity_poly.pdbx_strand_id
1 'polypeptide(L)' 'MVPRPGLTIDISLRELPFLAISTGAAALPAWTDVPPAAALPVAILVAAQIRVRRHARRA' A
#
# COMPACT_ATOMS: atom_id res chain seq x y z
N MET A 1 4.81 -17.74 -1.47
CA MET A 1 3.85 -17.55 -0.36
C MET A 1 2.68 -18.50 -0.59
N VAL A 2 2.39 -19.42 0.34
CA VAL A 2 1.27 -20.37 0.20
C VAL A 2 0.01 -19.74 0.79
N PRO A 3 -1.09 -19.61 0.03
CA PRO A 3 -2.34 -19.10 0.56
C PRO A 3 -2.85 -20.04 1.66
N ARG A 4 -2.98 -19.51 2.90
CA ARG A 4 -3.57 -20.28 4.01
C ARG A 4 -5.10 -20.23 3.86
N PRO A 5 -5.79 -21.38 3.71
CA PRO A 5 -7.24 -21.39 3.65
C PRO A 5 -7.84 -20.81 4.94
N GLY A 6 -8.82 -19.90 4.80
CA GLY A 6 -9.39 -19.13 5.91
C GLY A 6 -8.73 -17.77 6.20
N LEU A 7 -7.78 -17.35 5.37
CA LEU A 7 -7.22 -16.00 5.39
C LEU A 7 -7.77 -15.19 4.19
N THR A 8 -8.48 -14.10 4.47
CA THR A 8 -8.90 -13.12 3.46
C THR A 8 -7.96 -11.92 3.57
N ILE A 9 -7.35 -11.53 2.47
CA ILE A 9 -6.52 -10.32 2.38
C ILE A 9 -7.30 -9.33 1.51
N ASP A 10 -7.87 -8.31 2.14
CA ASP A 10 -8.50 -7.20 1.43
C ASP A 10 -7.45 -6.11 1.22
N ILE A 11 -7.21 -5.71 -0.03
CA ILE A 11 -6.33 -4.60 -0.37
C ILE A 11 -7.21 -3.47 -0.89
N SER A 12 -7.20 -2.32 -0.21
CA SER A 12 -7.95 -1.13 -0.62
C SER A 12 -6.99 0.05 -0.75
N LEU A 13 -7.10 0.79 -1.85
CA LEU A 13 -6.39 2.04 -2.02
C LEU A 13 -7.19 3.14 -1.34
N ARG A 14 -6.58 3.83 -0.37
CA ARG A 14 -7.26 4.94 0.29
C ARG A 14 -7.27 6.13 -0.67
N GLU A 15 -8.46 6.61 -1.05
CA GLU A 15 -8.63 7.66 -2.07
C GLU A 15 -8.07 9.02 -1.63
N LEU A 16 -8.22 9.39 -0.35
CA LEU A 16 -7.68 10.64 0.19
C LEU A 16 -6.13 10.69 0.19
N PRO A 17 -5.44 9.59 0.58
CA PRO A 17 -4.00 9.49 0.42
C PRO A 17 -3.53 9.45 -1.01
N PHE A 18 -4.32 9.06 -2.01
CA PHE A 18 -3.82 9.04 -3.38
C PHE A 18 -3.36 10.43 -3.83
N LEU A 19 -4.15 11.47 -3.56
CA LEU A 19 -3.74 12.85 -3.81
C LEU A 19 -2.51 13.23 -2.97
N ALA A 20 -2.54 13.04 -1.66
CA ALA A 20 -1.42 13.40 -0.79
C ALA A 20 -0.11 12.66 -1.14
N ILE A 21 -0.21 11.40 -1.54
CA ILE A 21 0.90 10.53 -1.93
C ILE A 21 1.38 10.90 -3.33
N SER A 22 0.49 11.24 -4.27
CA SER A 22 0.89 11.75 -5.58
C SER A 22 1.66 13.06 -5.46
N THR A 23 1.20 13.98 -4.59
CA THR A 23 1.87 15.24 -4.31
C THR A 23 3.20 15.00 -3.59
N GLY A 24 3.22 14.13 -2.58
CA GLY A 24 4.44 13.76 -1.85
C GLY A 24 5.46 13.04 -2.73
N ALA A 25 5.03 12.11 -3.59
CA ALA A 25 5.88 11.39 -4.53
C ALA A 25 6.37 12.28 -5.68
N ALA A 26 5.62 13.31 -6.08
CA ALA A 26 6.10 14.32 -7.01
C ALA A 26 7.09 15.31 -6.35
N ALA A 27 6.91 15.59 -5.06
CA ALA A 27 7.79 16.46 -4.30
C ALA A 27 9.09 15.77 -3.86
N LEU A 28 9.07 14.50 -3.50
CA LEU A 28 10.23 13.73 -3.02
C LEU A 28 11.46 13.79 -3.96
N PRO A 29 11.32 13.62 -5.29
CA PRO A 29 12.42 13.75 -6.25
C PRO A 29 13.01 15.16 -6.33
N ALA A 30 12.25 16.20 -5.95
CA ALA A 30 12.77 17.56 -5.88
C ALA A 30 13.65 17.79 -4.63
N TRP A 31 13.52 16.93 -3.62
CA TRP A 31 14.27 17.02 -2.36
C TRP A 31 15.32 15.92 -2.19
N THR A 32 15.23 14.86 -3.00
CA THR A 32 16.10 13.68 -2.95
C THR A 32 16.48 13.29 -4.36
N ASP A 33 17.75 12.93 -4.59
CA ASP A 33 18.23 12.39 -5.88
C ASP A 33 17.73 10.96 -6.14
N VAL A 34 16.50 10.66 -5.72
CA VAL A 34 15.90 9.33 -5.81
C VAL A 34 15.07 9.27 -7.10
N PRO A 35 15.32 8.29 -7.97
CA PRO A 35 14.57 8.16 -9.21
C PRO A 35 13.08 7.91 -8.91
N PRO A 36 12.16 8.52 -9.68
CA PRO A 36 10.71 8.41 -9.44
C PRO A 36 10.20 6.97 -9.49
N ALA A 37 10.88 6.10 -10.24
CA ALA A 37 10.60 4.66 -10.29
C ALA A 37 10.81 3.95 -8.93
N ALA A 38 11.67 4.47 -8.05
CA ALA A 38 11.89 3.93 -6.71
C ALA A 38 10.91 4.52 -5.68
N ALA A 39 10.36 5.71 -5.92
CA ALA A 39 9.38 6.35 -5.04
C ALA A 39 7.97 5.74 -5.19
N LEU A 40 7.61 5.32 -6.40
CA LEU A 40 6.28 4.79 -6.72
C LEU A 40 5.87 3.55 -5.88
N PRO A 41 6.73 2.52 -5.70
CA PRO A 41 6.38 1.35 -4.89
C PRO A 41 6.19 1.70 -3.42
N VAL A 42 7.02 2.61 -2.89
CA VAL A 42 6.94 3.08 -1.49
C VAL A 42 5.65 3.86 -1.28
N ALA A 43 5.32 4.75 -2.21
CA ALA A 43 4.05 5.49 -2.25
C ALA A 43 2.84 4.55 -2.23
N ILE A 44 2.84 3.52 -3.07
CA ILE A 44 1.76 2.50 -3.10
C ILE A 44 1.67 1.76 -1.77
N LEU A 45 2.80 1.40 -1.16
CA LEU A 45 2.83 0.70 0.13
C LEU A 45 2.21 1.56 1.25
N VAL A 46 2.45 2.87 1.24
CA VAL A 46 1.86 3.82 2.20
C VAL A 46 0.37 4.03 1.91
N ALA A 47 -0.04 4.02 0.63
CA ALA A 47 -1.43 4.21 0.21
C ALA A 47 -2.32 2.99 0.49
N ALA A 48 -1.73 1.80 0.42
CA ALA A 48 -2.44 0.53 0.48
C ALA A 48 -2.88 0.24 1.91
N GLN A 49 -4.19 0.14 2.12
CA GLN A 49 -4.74 -0.49 3.29
C GLN A 49 -4.82 -1.99 3.07
N ILE A 50 -3.93 -2.73 3.73
CA ILE A 50 -3.94 -4.19 3.73
C ILE A 50 -4.70 -4.64 4.98
N ARG A 51 -5.90 -5.20 4.78
CA ARG A 51 -6.70 -5.79 5.84
C ARG A 51 -6.61 -7.29 5.76
N VAL A 52 -5.95 -7.88 6.75
CA VAL A 52 -5.85 -9.34 6.87
C VAL A 52 -6.94 -9.79 7.83
N ARG A 53 -7.97 -10.47 7.30
CA ARG A 53 -9.00 -11.12 8.11
C ARG A 53 -8.72 -12.61 8.18
N ARG A 54 -8.54 -13.11 9.39
CA ARG A 54 -8.48 -14.56 9.64
C ARG A 54 -9.87 -15.02 10.05
N HIS A 55 -10.52 -15.81 9.19
CA HIS A 55 -11.66 -16.60 9.62
C HIS A 55 -11.13 -17.73 10.51
N ALA A 56 -11.11 -17.48 11.82
CA ALA A 56 -11.12 -18.58 12.76
C ALA A 56 -12.45 -19.32 12.50
N ARG A 57 -12.38 -20.50 11.88
CA ARG A 57 -13.48 -21.46 12.01
C ARG A 57 -13.64 -21.67 13.51
N ARG A 58 -14.65 -21.04 14.12
CA ARG A 58 -15.15 -21.46 15.44
C ARG A 58 -15.61 -22.90 15.23
N ALA A 59 -14.80 -23.84 15.71
CA ALA A 59 -15.24 -25.18 16.01
C ALA A 59 -16.07 -25.12 17.30
#